data_AF-A0A843K7Q4-F1
#
_entry.id   AF-A0A843K7Q4-F1
#
_cell.length_a   1.000
_cell.length_b   1.000
_cell.length_c   1.000
_cell.angle_alpha   90.00
_cell.angle_beta   90.00
_cell.angle_gamma   90.00
#
_symmetry.space_group_name_H-M   'P 1'
#
loop_
_entity.id
_entity.type
_entity.pdbx_description
1 polymer ?
#
loop_
_entity_poly.entity_id
_entity_poly.type
_entity_poly.pdbx_seq_one_letter_code
_entity_poly.pdbx_strand_id
1 'polypeptide(L)'
;FLHEFNLEGFGKPVAVYNTGGWVVDKVNPDELFGGAILLMNENLDACLLEMYREYEGAHSRPVLVRQLDGSGEPNPFCKRIESLVQSEQKPWLDFSNVAHRDVKSRARRLEIRIKSL
;
A
#
# COMPACT_ATOMS: atom_id res chain seq x y z
N PHE A 1 9.83 1.12 -7.93
CA PHE A 1 8.40 0.73 -7.93
C PHE A 1 7.68 1.16 -9.21
N LEU A 2 8.11 2.23 -9.88
CA LEU A 2 7.68 2.60 -11.23
C LEU A 2 8.86 2.49 -12.21
N HIS A 3 8.62 1.92 -13.39
CA HIS A 3 9.51 1.97 -14.55
C HIS A 3 8.74 2.47 -15.76
N GLU A 4 9.38 3.29 -16.59
CA GLU A 4 8.79 3.76 -17.85
C GLU A 4 9.52 3.13 -19.03
N PHE A 5 8.75 2.62 -19.99
CA PHE A 5 9.29 2.00 -21.21
C PHE A 5 8.71 2.67 -22.45
N ASN A 6 9.58 3.01 -23.40
CA ASN A 6 9.15 3.36 -24.75
C ASN A 6 8.91 2.06 -25.53
N LEU A 7 7.65 1.69 -25.71
CA LEU A 7 7.25 0.47 -26.40
C LEU A 7 6.72 0.82 -27.80
N GLU A 8 7.14 0.06 -28.80
CA GLU A 8 6.66 0.23 -30.17
C GLU A 8 5.13 0.06 -30.23
N GLY A 9 4.45 0.93 -30.96
CA GLY A 9 2.98 0.97 -31.04
C GLY A 9 2.29 1.84 -29.98
N PHE A 10 3.01 2.33 -28.98
CA PHE A 10 2.47 3.28 -27.98
C PHE A 10 2.94 4.71 -28.26
N GLY A 11 2.01 5.66 -28.30
CA GLY A 11 2.30 7.07 -28.54
C GLY A 11 2.89 7.83 -27.35
N LYS A 12 3.04 7.16 -26.19
CA LYS A 12 3.60 7.70 -24.94
C LYS A 12 4.36 6.59 -24.20
N PRO A 13 5.30 6.93 -23.29
CA PRO A 13 5.94 5.95 -22.42
C PRO A 13 4.90 5.16 -21.61
N VAL A 14 5.13 3.85 -21.47
CA VAL A 14 4.28 2.94 -20.70
C VAL A 14 4.85 2.80 -19.30
N ALA A 15 4.04 3.18 -18.31
CA ALA A 15 4.36 3.01 -16.90
C ALA A 15 4.07 1.57 -16.44
N VAL A 16 5.07 0.91 -15.86
CA VAL A 16 4.99 -0.44 -15.29
C VAL A 16 5.13 -0.34 -13.77
N TYR A 17 4.09 -0.80 -13.07
CA TYR A 17 4.03 -0.82 -11.61
C TYR A 17 4.20 -2.24 -11.09
N ASN A 18 5.15 -2.43 -10.18
CA ASN A 18 5.28 -3.68 -9.44
C ASN A 18 4.51 -3.55 -8.12
N THR A 19 3.40 -4.28 -7.98
CA THR A 19 2.59 -4.33 -6.75
C THR A 19 3.14 -5.31 -5.71
N GLY A 20 4.29 -5.94 -5.98
CA GLY A 20 4.94 -6.92 -5.13
C GLY A 20 4.22 -8.27 -5.08
N GLY A 21 4.72 -9.12 -4.19
CA GLY A 21 4.09 -10.37 -3.76
C GLY A 21 3.94 -10.38 -2.24
N TRP A 22 3.10 -11.27 -1.72
CA TRP A 22 2.83 -11.36 -0.27
C TRP A 22 3.95 -12.16 0.42
N VAL A 23 4.67 -11.54 1.35
CA VAL A 23 5.60 -12.23 2.25
C VAL A 23 4.87 -12.49 3.57
N VAL A 24 4.77 -13.76 3.96
CA VAL A 24 3.76 -14.20 4.95
C VAL A 24 4.41 -14.77 6.22
N ASP A 25 5.71 -15.09 6.16
CA ASP A 25 6.43 -15.91 7.15
C ASP A 25 7.66 -15.21 7.72
N LYS A 26 7.49 -14.01 8.27
CA LYS A 26 8.52 -13.32 9.06
C LYS A 26 7.95 -12.93 10.43
N VAL A 27 8.78 -13.07 11.46
CA VAL A 27 8.42 -12.67 12.84
C VAL A 27 8.55 -11.16 13.00
N ASN A 28 9.65 -10.59 12.50
CA ASN A 28 9.92 -9.16 12.60
C ASN A 28 9.28 -8.42 11.42
N PRO A 29 8.59 -7.29 11.68
CA PRO A 29 8.04 -6.45 10.62
C PRO A 29 9.16 -5.78 9.81
N ASP A 30 8.90 -5.53 8.54
CA ASP A 30 9.81 -4.80 7.65
C ASP A 30 9.03 -3.71 6.93
N GLU A 31 9.47 -2.45 7.04
CA GLU A 31 8.73 -1.30 6.49
C GLU A 31 8.60 -1.31 4.95
N LEU A 32 9.33 -2.19 4.27
CA LEU A 32 9.15 -2.44 2.84
C LEU A 32 7.94 -3.32 2.52
N PHE A 33 7.39 -4.04 3.51
CA PHE A 33 6.22 -4.90 3.34
C PHE A 33 4.93 -4.23 3.81
N GLY A 34 3.83 -4.71 3.23
CA GLY A 34 2.52 -4.15 3.46
C GLY A 34 1.49 -4.69 2.48
N GLY A 35 0.33 -4.05 2.46
CA GLY A 35 -0.73 -4.29 1.50
C GLY A 35 -1.14 -2.99 0.85
N ALA A 36 -1.27 -2.99 -0.48
CA ALA A 36 -1.71 -1.83 -1.24
C ALA A 36 -2.66 -2.24 -2.37
N ILE A 37 -3.48 -1.30 -2.82
CA ILE A 37 -4.41 -1.45 -3.93
C ILE A 37 -4.03 -0.43 -5.00
N LEU A 38 -3.83 -0.89 -6.23
CA LEU A 38 -3.64 -0.01 -7.38
C LEU A 38 -5.00 0.32 -7.98
N LEU A 39 -5.36 1.60 -7.99
CA LEU A 39 -6.55 2.13 -8.62
C LEU A 39 -6.16 2.77 -9.95
N MET A 40 -7.01 2.62 -10.97
CA MET A 40 -6.81 3.19 -12.29
C MET A 40 -8.13 3.69 -12.87
N ASN A 41 -8.12 4.82 -13.55
CA ASN A 41 -9.29 5.38 -14.25
C ASN A 41 -9.27 5.03 -15.76
N GLU A 42 -10.28 5.49 -16.48
CA GLU A 42 -10.43 5.34 -17.93
C GLU A 42 -9.31 5.98 -18.76
N ASN A 43 -8.59 6.95 -18.20
CA ASN A 43 -7.46 7.63 -18.84
C ASN A 43 -6.11 6.97 -18.51
N LEU A 44 -6.13 5.83 -17.82
CA LEU A 44 -4.95 5.12 -17.31
C LEU A 44 -4.14 5.92 -16.27
N ASP A 45 -4.73 6.94 -15.64
CA ASP A 45 -4.15 7.57 -14.47
C ASP A 45 -4.18 6.57 -13.31
N ALA A 46 -3.04 6.36 -12.68
CA ALA A 46 -2.89 5.38 -11.61
C ALA A 46 -2.68 6.06 -10.25
N CYS A 47 -3.27 5.48 -9.21
CA CYS A 47 -3.11 5.89 -7.83
C CYS A 47 -2.93 4.67 -6.94
N LEU A 48 -2.00 4.71 -6.00
CA LEU A 48 -1.78 3.62 -5.07
C LEU A 48 -2.42 3.95 -3.71
N LEU A 49 -3.32 3.10 -3.28
CA LEU A 49 -3.86 3.11 -1.93
C LEU A 49 -3.03 2.19 -1.05
N GLU A 50 -2.16 2.77 -0.22
CA GLU A 50 -1.37 2.06 0.79
C GLU A 50 -2.28 1.72 1.97
N MET A 51 -2.86 0.52 1.94
CA MET A 51 -3.82 0.05 2.95
C MET A 51 -3.13 -0.25 4.28
N TYR A 52 -1.97 -0.87 4.22
CA TYR A 52 -1.23 -1.31 5.39
C TYR A 52 0.26 -1.31 5.10
N ARG A 53 1.06 -0.93 6.10
CA ARG A 53 2.53 -1.05 6.08
C ARG A 53 2.98 -1.70 7.38
N GLU A 54 3.81 -2.72 7.26
CA GLU A 54 4.46 -3.30 8.42
C GLU A 54 5.33 -2.25 9.09
N TYR A 55 5.22 -2.13 10.41
CA TYR A 55 6.08 -1.25 11.18
C TYR A 55 6.07 -1.68 12.65
N GLU A 56 7.18 -1.43 13.32
CA GLU A 56 7.29 -1.67 14.74
C GLU A 56 6.90 -0.40 15.50
N GLY A 57 5.69 -0.38 16.07
CA GLY A 57 5.27 0.74 16.91
C GLY A 57 3.91 0.58 17.57
N ALA A 58 3.54 1.59 18.35
CA ALA A 58 2.38 1.50 19.24
C ALA A 58 1.03 1.64 18.51
N HIS A 59 0.94 2.28 17.35
CA HIS A 59 -0.24 3.10 17.01
C HIS A 59 -1.02 2.89 15.69
N SER A 60 -1.08 1.78 14.97
CA SER A 60 -1.61 1.76 13.57
C SER A 60 -0.98 2.81 12.63
N ARG A 61 -1.10 2.63 11.32
CA ARG A 61 -0.75 3.64 10.32
C ARG A 61 -2.00 3.93 9.50
N PRO A 62 -2.26 5.20 9.17
CA PRO A 62 -3.42 5.53 8.34
C PRO A 62 -3.28 4.90 6.96
N VAL A 63 -4.42 4.63 6.33
CA VAL A 63 -4.44 4.33 4.89
C VAL A 63 -3.98 5.57 4.14
N LEU A 64 -3.01 5.44 3.23
CA LEU A 64 -2.45 6.58 2.50
C LEU A 64 -2.68 6.48 1.01
N VAL A 65 -2.97 7.63 0.40
CA VAL A 65 -3.05 7.77 -1.05
C VAL A 65 -1.69 8.23 -1.55
N ARG A 66 -1.10 7.46 -2.46
CA ARG A 66 0.22 7.72 -3.03
C ARG A 66 0.10 7.95 -4.53
N GLN A 67 0.64 9.09 -4.95
CA GLN A 67 0.92 9.31 -6.36
C GLN A 67 2.14 8.46 -6.75
N LEU A 68 2.05 7.82 -7.92
CA LEU A 68 3.06 6.88 -8.38
C LEU A 68 4.04 7.49 -9.37
N ASP A 69 3.62 8.53 -10.09
CA ASP A 69 4.50 9.23 -11.01
C ASP A 69 5.51 10.10 -10.23
N GLY A 70 6.76 10.13 -10.70
CA GLY A 70 7.82 10.95 -10.12
C GLY A 70 7.82 12.39 -10.63
N SER A 71 6.76 12.81 -11.33
CA SER A 71 6.72 14.11 -12.03
C SER A 71 6.68 15.30 -11.06
N GLY A 72 6.21 15.07 -9.83
CA GLY A 72 5.95 16.12 -8.84
C GLY A 72 4.70 16.95 -9.14
N GLU A 73 4.10 16.81 -10.33
CA GLU A 73 2.87 17.50 -10.71
C GLU A 73 1.66 16.83 -10.07
N PRO A 74 0.72 17.56 -9.46
CA PRO A 74 -0.40 16.93 -8.77
C PRO A 74 -1.29 16.12 -9.72
N ASN A 75 -1.46 14.83 -9.46
CA ASN A 75 -2.36 13.97 -10.21
C ASN A 75 -3.83 14.19 -9.75
N PRO A 76 -4.74 14.72 -10.60
CA PRO A 76 -6.12 15.01 -10.20
C PRO A 76 -6.91 13.77 -9.77
N PHE A 77 -6.62 12.61 -10.37
CA PHE A 77 -7.22 11.34 -9.97
C PHE A 77 -6.77 10.96 -8.55
N CYS A 78 -5.47 11.04 -8.23
CA CYS A 78 -4.97 10.81 -6.87
C CYS A 78 -5.61 11.76 -5.84
N LYS A 79 -5.71 13.06 -6.16
CA LYS A 79 -6.37 14.05 -5.29
C LYS A 79 -7.84 13.72 -5.01
N ARG A 80 -8.56 13.23 -6.03
CA ARG A 80 -9.95 12.79 -5.87
C ARG A 80 -10.03 11.55 -4.97
N ILE A 81 -9.11 10.59 -5.11
CA ILE A 81 -9.08 9.43 -4.22
C ILE A 81 -8.76 9.86 -2.78
N GLU A 82 -7.81 10.76 -2.57
CA GLU A 82 -7.47 11.30 -1.25
C GLU A 82 -8.66 11.98 -0.56
N SER A 83 -9.46 12.75 -1.30
CA SER A 83 -10.66 13.39 -0.76
C SER A 83 -11.77 12.40 -0.37
N LEU A 84 -11.76 11.18 -0.90
CA LEU A 84 -12.68 10.09 -0.55
C LEU A 84 -12.13 9.21 0.58
N VAL A 85 -10.82 9.01 0.63
CA VAL A 85 -10.17 8.11 1.59
C VAL A 85 -10.05 8.74 2.98
N GLN A 86 -10.06 10.06 3.13
CA GLN A 86 -10.18 10.78 4.42
C GLN A 86 -9.66 9.98 5.64
N SER A 87 -8.36 9.69 5.67
CA SER A 87 -7.80 8.53 6.40
C SER A 87 -8.09 8.47 7.90
N GLU A 88 -8.35 9.62 8.52
CA GLU A 88 -8.68 9.78 9.94
C GLU A 88 -10.17 9.55 10.24
N GLN A 89 -10.99 9.26 9.22
CA GLN A 89 -12.42 9.04 9.34
C GLN A 89 -12.78 7.57 9.08
N LYS A 90 -13.98 7.18 9.49
CA LYS A 90 -14.53 5.86 9.16
C LYS A 90 -14.82 5.77 7.65
N PRO A 91 -14.60 4.60 7.02
CA PRO A 91 -14.19 3.32 7.62
C PRO A 91 -12.67 3.14 7.78
N TRP A 92 -11.86 4.07 7.30
CA TRP A 92 -10.42 3.92 7.13
C TRP A 92 -9.65 3.88 8.45
N LEU A 93 -10.01 4.75 9.40
CA LEU A 93 -9.44 4.71 10.74
C LEU A 93 -9.76 3.37 11.44
N ASP A 94 -10.98 2.86 11.29
CA ASP A 94 -11.39 1.58 11.87
C ASP A 94 -10.59 0.43 11.24
N PHE A 95 -10.42 0.46 9.92
CA PHE A 95 -9.61 -0.52 9.18
C PHE A 95 -8.15 -0.54 9.68
N SER A 96 -7.48 0.63 9.72
CA SER A 96 -6.09 0.75 10.17
C SER A 96 -5.90 0.20 11.59
N ASN A 97 -6.85 0.47 12.48
CA ASN A 97 -6.83 -0.03 13.85
C ASN A 97 -7.01 -1.55 13.93
N VAL A 98 -7.90 -2.12 13.12
CA VAL A 98 -8.09 -3.59 13.03
C VAL A 98 -6.84 -4.26 12.49
N ALA A 99 -6.33 -3.80 11.34
CA ALA A 99 -5.14 -4.36 10.70
C ALA A 99 -3.92 -4.37 11.65
N HIS A 100 -3.71 -3.27 12.39
CA HIS A 100 -2.63 -3.16 13.38
C HIS A 100 -2.71 -4.20 14.49
N ARG A 101 -3.91 -4.43 15.05
CA ARG A 101 -4.11 -5.45 16.10
C ARG A 101 -3.91 -6.86 15.57
N ASP A 102 -4.40 -7.13 14.37
CA ASP A 102 -4.35 -8.46 13.76
C ASP A 102 -2.91 -8.87 13.42
N VAL A 103 -2.11 -7.94 12.91
CA VAL A 103 -0.68 -8.16 12.64
C VAL A 103 0.06 -8.50 13.92
N LYS A 104 -0.11 -7.72 14.98
CA LYS A 104 0.55 -7.99 16.29
C LYS A 104 0.16 -9.36 16.83
N SER A 105 -1.13 -9.70 16.72
CA SER A 105 -1.65 -11.01 17.14
C SER A 105 -1.06 -12.15 16.31
N ARG A 106 -0.88 -11.94 15.01
CA ARG A 106 -0.26 -12.91 14.10
C ARG A 106 1.22 -13.12 14.40
N ALA A 107 1.99 -12.07 14.62
CA ALA A 107 3.40 -12.16 14.97
C ALA A 107 3.61 -13.00 16.24
N ARG A 108 2.83 -12.73 17.30
CA ARG A 108 2.85 -13.51 18.54
C ARG A 108 2.51 -14.99 18.32
N ARG A 109 1.51 -15.29 17.48
CA ARG A 109 1.16 -16.69 17.14
C ARG A 109 2.28 -17.39 16.38
N LEU A 110 2.95 -16.68 15.47
CA LEU A 110 4.07 -17.21 14.72
C LEU A 110 5.26 -17.52 15.63
N GLU A 111 5.59 -16.64 16.58
CA GLU A 111 6.63 -16.88 17.58
C GLU A 111 6.35 -18.12 18.43
N ILE A 112 5.12 -18.28 18.92
CA ILE A 112 4.72 -19.45 19.70
C ILE A 112 4.91 -20.72 18.87
N ARG A 113 4.47 -20.71 17.60
CA ARG A 113 4.61 -21.84 16.69
C ARG A 113 6.07 -22.21 16.45
N ILE A 114 6.92 -21.22 16.20
CA ILE A 114 8.37 -21.43 15.98
C ILE A 114 9.02 -22.04 17.22
N LYS A 115 8.67 -21.60 18.43
CA LYS A 115 9.22 -22.15 19.69
C LYS A 115 8.70 -23.55 20.04
N SER A 116 7.59 -23.97 19.45
CA SER A 116 6.99 -25.29 19.67
C SER A 116 7.44 -26.36 18.67
N LEU A 117 8.24 -25.98 17.67
CA LEU A 117 8.92 -26.87 16.72
C LEU A 117 10.28 -27.30 17.30
#